data_AF-F0T0K0-F1
#
_entry.id   AF-F0T0K0-F1
#
_cell.length_a   1.000
_cell.length_b   1.000
_cell.length_c   1.000
_cell.angle_alpha   90.00
_cell.angle_beta   90.00
_cell.angle_gamma   90.00
#
_symmetry.space_group_name_H-M   'P 1'
#
loop_
_entity.id
_entity.type
_entity.pdbx_description
1 polymer ?
#
loop_
_entity_poly.entity_id
_entity_poly.type
_entity_poly.pdbx_seq_one_letter_code
_entity_poly.pdbx_strand_id
1 'polypeptide(L)' 'MNIFKELDKSLAMLDELRILAQAEHIIYRQKGESHTADRFKQLEEKLLEAIRILSQE' A
#
# COMPACT_ATOMS: atom_id res chain seq x y z
N MET A 1 -22.45 8.54 13.05
CA MET A 1 -21.18 8.31 12.34
C MET A 1 -20.76 6.89 12.68
N ASN A 2 -20.79 5.95 11.72
CA ASN A 2 -20.49 4.54 12.01
C ASN A 2 -19.00 4.32 11.76
N ILE A 3 -18.24 4.19 12.85
CA ILE A 3 -16.77 4.12 12.82
C ILE A 3 -16.26 2.93 11.98
N PHE A 4 -17.00 1.82 11.97
CA PHE A 4 -16.67 0.65 11.15
C PHE A 4 -16.80 0.94 9.65
N LYS A 5 -17.82 1.70 9.22
CA LYS A 5 -17.95 2.09 7.81
C LYS A 5 -16.83 3.02 7.33
N GLU A 6 -16.34 3.89 8.21
CA GLU A 6 -15.20 4.75 7.87
C GLU A 6 -13.87 3.97 7.89
N LEU A 7 -13.77 2.96 8.75
CA LEU A 7 -12.65 2.00 8.76
C LEU A 7 -12.60 1.21 7.45
N ASP A 8 -13.72 0.65 7.00
CA ASP A 8 -13.81 -0.11 5.73
C ASP A 8 -13.38 0.74 4.53
N LYS A 9 -13.82 2.00 4.45
CA LYS A 9 -13.39 2.94 3.41
C LYS A 9 -11.89 3.19 3.46
N SER A 10 -11.35 3.38 4.67
CA SER A 10 -9.92 3.62 4.86
C SER A 10 -9.10 2.39 4.47
N LEU A 11 -9.55 1.19 4.81
CA LEU A 11 -8.93 -0.08 4.40
C LEU A 11 -8.93 -0.23 2.87
N ALA A 12 -10.05 0.09 2.20
CA ALA A 12 -10.12 0.06 0.74
C ALA A 12 -9.13 1.06 0.10
N MET A 13 -9.06 2.29 0.61
CA MET A 13 -8.10 3.29 0.14
C MET A 13 -6.64 2.86 0.35
N LEU A 14 -6.34 2.23 1.48
CA LEU A 14 -4.99 1.72 1.75
C LEU A 14 -4.62 0.58 0.79
N ASP A 15 -5.57 -0.31 0.47
CA ASP A 15 -5.31 -1.40 -0.48
C ASP A 15 -5.11 -0.89 -1.91
N GLU A 16 -5.88 0.12 -2.34
CA GLU A 16 -5.66 0.81 -3.62
C GLU A 16 -4.25 1.42 -3.70
N LEU A 17 -3.83 2.13 -2.65
CA LEU A 17 -2.47 2.69 -2.57
C LEU A 17 -1.38 1.61 -2.59
N ARG A 18 -1.63 0.47 -1.94
CA ARG A 18 -0.69 -0.66 -1.92
C ARG A 18 -0.50 -1.23 -3.33
N ILE A 19 -1.59 -1.41 -4.08
CA ILE A 19 -1.56 -1.88 -5.47
C ILE A 19 -0.78 -0.89 -6.36
N LEU A 20 -1.00 0.42 -6.20
CA LEU A 20 -0.25 1.44 -6.93
C LEU A 20 1.24 1.39 -6.60
N ALA A 21 1.62 1.30 -5.32
CA ALA A 21 3.02 1.17 -4.91
C ALA A 21 3.68 -0.08 -5.51
N GLN A 22 2.97 -1.20 -5.55
CA GLN A 22 3.44 -2.43 -6.18
C GLN A 22 3.68 -2.25 -7.69
N ALA A 23 2.75 -1.57 -8.39
CA ALA A 23 2.89 -1.29 -9.82
C ALA A 23 4.09 -0.37 -10.11
N GLU A 24 4.25 0.70 -9.34
CA GLU A 24 5.39 1.61 -9.48
C GLU A 24 6.73 0.91 -9.20
N HIS A 25 6.81 0.05 -8.19
CA HIS A 25 8.00 -0.78 -7.96
C HIS A 25 8.39 -1.59 -9.22
N ILE A 26 7.42 -2.23 -9.89
CA ILE A 26 7.66 -2.99 -11.12
C ILE A 26 8.16 -2.06 -12.25
N ILE A 27 7.49 -0.92 -12.46
CA ILE A 27 7.84 0.05 -13.51
C ILE A 27 9.27 0.58 -13.32
N TYR A 28 9.62 1.00 -12.10
CA TYR A 28 10.95 1.54 -11.81
C TYR A 28 12.04 0.48 -11.83
N ARG A 29 11.74 -0.77 -11.47
CA ARG A 29 12.65 -1.91 -11.70
C ARG A 29 12.95 -2.09 -13.18
N GLN A 30 11.94 -2.07 -14.04
CA GLN A 30 12.11 -2.24 -15.49
C GLN A 30 12.91 -1.09 -16.13
N LYS A 31 12.81 0.12 -15.58
CA LYS A 31 13.61 1.29 -16.00
C LYS A 31 15.07 1.26 -15.49
N GLY A 32 15.44 0.30 -14.64
CA GLY A 32 16.76 0.23 -14.01
C GLY A 32 16.94 1.18 -12.81
N GLU A 33 15.89 1.87 -12.39
CA GLU A 33 15.91 2.81 -11.26
C GLU A 33 15.74 2.07 -9.92
N SER A 34 16.74 1.26 -9.55
CA SER A 34 16.65 0.35 -8.40
C SER A 34 16.34 1.07 -7.08
N HIS A 35 16.97 2.23 -6.83
CA HIS A 35 16.74 3.01 -5.61
C HIS A 35 15.29 3.50 -5.49
N THR A 36 14.70 3.97 -6.59
CA THR A 36 13.29 4.41 -6.61
C THR A 36 12.36 3.23 -6.44
N ALA A 37 12.67 2.11 -7.09
CA ALA A 37 11.88 0.89 -7.00
C ALA A 37 11.85 0.35 -5.55
N ASP A 38 12.99 0.34 -4.85
CA ASP A 38 13.08 -0.11 -3.46
C ASP A 38 12.24 0.77 -2.51
N ARG A 39 12.14 2.08 -2.78
CA ARG A 39 11.25 2.97 -2.01
C ARG A 39 9.78 2.59 -2.16
N PHE A 40 9.35 2.25 -3.37
CA PHE A 40 7.99 1.78 -3.61
C PHE A 40 7.73 0.40 -2.99
N LYS A 41 8.74 -0.47 -2.97
CA LYS A 41 8.66 -1.76 -2.26
C LYS A 41 8.46 -1.56 -0.75
N GLN A 42 9.23 -0.66 -0.14
CA GLN A 42 9.07 -0.33 1.28
C GLN A 42 7.70 0.31 1.58
N LEU A 43 7.17 1.13 0.66
CA LEU A 43 5.85 1.71 0.79
C LEU A 43 4.76 0.63 0.74
N GLU A 44 4.83 -0.30 -0.22
CA GLU A 44 3.91 -1.45 -0.32
C GLU A 44 3.88 -2.25 1.00
N GLU A 45 5.04 -2.55 1.56
CA GLU A 45 5.17 -3.30 2.82
C GLU A 45 4.53 -2.58 4.01
N LYS A 46 4.76 -1.27 4.13
CA LYS A 46 4.16 -0.44 5.19
C LYS A 46 2.64 -0.33 5.05
N LEU A 47 2.13 -0.22 3.83
CA LEU A 47 0.69 -0.21 3.58
C LEU A 47 0.06 -1.55 3.94
N LEU A 48 0.71 -2.66 3.58
CA LEU A 48 0.25 -3.99 3.97
C LEU A 48 0.23 -4.18 5.50
N GLU A 49 1.23 -3.68 6.21
CA GLU A 49 1.27 -3.67 7.67
C GLU A 49 0.12 -2.85 8.27
N ALA A 50 -0.11 -1.63 7.76
CA ALA A 50 -1.21 -0.78 8.21
C ALA A 50 -2.57 -1.45 8.00
N ILE A 51 -2.81 -2.06 6.82
CA ILE A 51 -4.02 -2.83 6.54
C ILE A 51 -4.18 -3.96 7.55
N ARG A 52 -3.12 -4.74 7.81
CA ARG A 52 -3.16 -5.84 8.79
C ARG A 52 -3.56 -5.36 10.18
N ILE A 53 -2.91 -4.31 10.69
CA ILE A 53 -3.22 -3.73 12.01
C ILE A 53 -4.68 -3.29 12.10
N LEU A 54 -5.20 -2.65 11.04
CA LEU A 54 -6.56 -2.13 11.00
C LEU A 54 -7.63 -3.20 10.73
N SER A 55 -7.24 -4.34 10.14
CA SER A 55 -8.12 -5.47 9.81
C SER A 55 -8.17 -6.56 10.88
N GLN A 56 -7.25 -6.53 11.86
CA GLN A 56 -7.27 -7.45 13.00
C GLN A 56 -8.31 -6.95 14.02
N GLU A 57 -9.52 -7.50 13.94
CA GLU A 57 -10.45 -7.60 15.08
C GLU A 57 -10.05 -8.78 16.01
#